data_AF-A0A916N6H3-F1
#
_entry.id   AF-A0A916N6H3-F1
#
_cell.length_a   1.000
_cell.length_b   1.000
_cell.length_c   1.000
_cell.angle_alpha   90.00
_cell.angle_beta   90.00
_cell.angle_gamma   90.00
#
_symmetry.space_group_name_H-M   'P 1'
#
loop_
_entity.id
_entity.type
_entity.pdbx_description
1 polymer ?
#
loop_
_entity_poly.entity_id
_entity_poly.type
_entity_poly.pdbx_seq_one_letter_code
_entity_poly.pdbx_strand_id
1 'polypeptide(L)'
;MGKALDMSQTQRERLSFLELRAFFTGELRRGDIEARFGVKPAAASRDLGLYRKIAPTNLDYDPAGRCYRPTEAFEPLHEFHAERVLAWLLQGFGDGLELGLGQAAPCEGPGRLIKPDMGLLATITRAMRAKRALEVSYLSLSSGLSRREIVPVALADNGLRWHVRAYDRGRERFSDFVLTRIAKAGMVEGTVADRELLPADEQWARIVDLELAPHPGIAQPKAIEADYGMQDGMLMIKARAALAGYVLRRWSIDSTADHRLDPTSHQLWLRNPQALYGVESAALAPGYAKTAAAIDV
;
A
#
# COMPACT_ATOMS: atom_id res chain seq x y z
N MET A 1 -25.00 19.17 1.52
CA MET A 1 -25.04 18.51 2.85
C MET A 1 -26.33 17.70 2.96
N GLY A 2 -26.33 16.48 2.41
CA GLY A 2 -27.49 15.60 2.42
C GLY A 2 -27.72 15.01 3.81
N LYS A 3 -28.99 14.90 4.22
CA LYS A 3 -29.42 14.22 5.45
C LYS A 3 -28.73 12.87 5.55
N ALA A 4 -27.89 12.68 6.57
CA ALA A 4 -27.42 11.34 6.92
C ALA A 4 -28.64 10.52 7.32
N LEU A 5 -29.16 9.69 6.40
CA LEU A 5 -30.09 8.65 6.79
C LEU A 5 -29.37 7.81 7.84
N ASP A 6 -30.07 7.53 8.94
CA ASP A 6 -29.60 6.63 9.97
C ASP A 6 -29.51 5.21 9.39
N MET A 7 -28.38 4.93 8.75
CA MET A 7 -28.09 3.69 8.06
C MET A 7 -27.10 2.89 8.90
N SER A 8 -27.45 1.63 9.14
CA SER A 8 -26.50 0.67 9.70
C SER A 8 -25.25 0.55 8.83
N GLN A 9 -24.13 0.19 9.45
CA GLN A 9 -22.86 -0.02 8.73
C GLN A 9 -23.03 -1.03 7.59
N THR A 10 -23.71 -2.15 7.86
CA THR A 10 -23.96 -3.19 6.85
C THR A 10 -24.77 -2.66 5.66
N GLN A 11 -25.74 -1.76 5.87
CA GLN A 11 -26.48 -1.15 4.76
C GLN A 11 -25.60 -0.23 3.93
N ARG A 12 -24.73 0.57 4.57
CA ARG A 12 -23.76 1.42 3.85
C ARG A 12 -22.80 0.60 2.99
N GLU A 13 -22.29 -0.52 3.51
CA GLU A 13 -21.43 -1.43 2.76
C GLU A 13 -22.14 -2.01 1.53
N ARG A 14 -23.42 -2.38 1.65
CA ARG A 14 -24.22 -2.88 0.52
C ARG A 14 -24.52 -1.80 -0.52
N LEU A 15 -24.82 -0.57 -0.11
CA LEU A 15 -25.02 0.54 -1.05
C LEU A 15 -23.73 0.94 -1.75
N SER A 16 -22.60 0.94 -1.04
CA SER A 16 -21.28 1.21 -1.62
C SER A 16 -20.89 0.14 -2.66
N PHE A 17 -21.16 -1.15 -2.40
CA PHE A 17 -20.98 -2.21 -3.39
C PHE A 17 -21.86 -2.02 -4.63
N LEU A 18 -23.12 -1.71 -4.40
CA LEU A 18 -24.12 -1.50 -5.44
C LEU A 18 -23.67 -0.40 -6.41
N GLU A 19 -23.30 0.74 -5.83
CA GLU A 19 -22.82 1.92 -6.54
C GLU A 19 -21.53 1.63 -7.32
N LEU A 20 -20.54 1.00 -6.67
CA LEU A 20 -19.30 0.57 -7.32
C LEU A 20 -19.58 -0.30 -8.54
N ARG A 21 -20.42 -1.33 -8.39
CA ARG A 21 -20.72 -2.25 -9.49
C ARG A 21 -21.44 -1.52 -10.62
N ALA A 22 -22.52 -0.80 -10.33
CA ALA A 22 -23.25 -0.06 -11.34
C ALA A 22 -22.36 0.92 -12.11
N PHE A 23 -21.49 1.65 -11.41
CA PHE A 23 -20.62 2.67 -12.01
C PHE A 23 -19.56 2.05 -12.92
N PHE A 24 -18.84 1.02 -12.46
CA PHE A 24 -17.70 0.47 -13.20
C PHE A 24 -18.06 -0.66 -14.17
N THR A 25 -19.17 -1.38 -13.98
CA THR A 25 -19.61 -2.43 -14.94
C THR A 25 -20.77 -2.01 -15.83
N GLY A 26 -21.37 -0.84 -15.58
CA GLY A 26 -22.48 -0.32 -16.40
C GLY A 26 -23.80 -1.08 -16.21
N GLU A 27 -23.85 -2.06 -15.32
CA GLU A 27 -25.07 -2.77 -14.96
C GLU A 27 -25.02 -3.30 -13.53
N LEU A 28 -26.20 -3.43 -12.94
CA LEU A 28 -26.40 -3.95 -11.60
C LEU A 28 -27.68 -4.78 -11.56
N ARG A 29 -27.56 -6.00 -11.05
CA ARG A 29 -28.70 -6.91 -10.84
C ARG A 29 -28.89 -7.14 -9.36
N ARG A 30 -30.13 -7.45 -8.97
CA ARG A 30 -30.45 -7.85 -7.59
C ARG A 30 -29.60 -9.05 -7.14
N GLY A 31 -29.40 -10.02 -8.05
CA GLY A 31 -28.58 -11.21 -7.80
C GLY A 31 -27.12 -10.91 -7.45
N ASP A 32 -26.58 -9.77 -7.89
CA ASP A 32 -25.21 -9.37 -7.55
C ASP A 32 -25.07 -9.05 -6.05
N ILE A 33 -26.08 -8.40 -5.49
CA ILE A 33 -26.15 -8.06 -4.06
C ILE A 33 -26.36 -9.34 -3.24
N GLU A 34 -27.25 -10.22 -3.71
CA GLU A 34 -27.52 -11.52 -3.09
C GLU A 34 -26.24 -12.36 -3.04
N ALA A 35 -25.54 -12.49 -4.17
CA ALA A 35 -24.32 -13.29 -4.28
C ALA A 35 -23.17 -12.71 -3.44
N ARG A 36 -23.03 -11.39 -3.40
CA ARG A 36 -21.94 -10.73 -2.64
C ARG A 36 -22.11 -10.83 -1.12
N PHE A 37 -23.33 -10.66 -0.63
CA PHE A 37 -23.61 -10.50 0.80
C PHE A 37 -24.39 -11.66 1.42
N GLY A 38 -24.78 -12.66 0.64
CA GLY A 38 -25.58 -13.80 1.12
C GLY A 38 -26.98 -13.38 1.61
N VAL A 39 -27.50 -12.24 1.14
CA VAL A 39 -28.80 -11.71 1.56
C VAL A 39 -29.94 -12.30 0.73
N LYS A 40 -31.13 -12.43 1.34
CA LYS A 40 -32.33 -12.88 0.64
C LYS A 40 -32.82 -11.83 -0.38
N PRO A 41 -33.55 -12.23 -1.44
CA PRO A 41 -34.04 -11.31 -2.48
C PRO A 41 -34.82 -10.09 -1.97
N ALA A 42 -35.60 -10.25 -0.91
CA ALA A 42 -36.36 -9.14 -0.31
C ALA A 42 -35.43 -8.07 0.30
N ALA A 43 -34.30 -8.47 0.89
CA ALA A 43 -33.33 -7.53 1.44
C ALA A 43 -32.59 -6.79 0.31
N ALA A 44 -32.11 -7.51 -0.71
CA ALA A 44 -31.47 -6.89 -1.88
C ALA A 44 -32.40 -5.89 -2.60
N SER A 45 -33.69 -6.21 -2.73
CA SER A 45 -34.69 -5.31 -3.31
C SER A 45 -34.90 -4.05 -2.45
N ARG A 46 -34.88 -4.18 -1.12
CA ARG A 46 -34.96 -3.03 -0.20
C ARG A 46 -33.72 -2.14 -0.32
N ASP A 47 -32.53 -2.71 -0.43
CA ASP A 47 -31.30 -1.93 -0.58
C ASP A 47 -31.28 -1.17 -1.93
N LEU A 48 -31.69 -1.82 -3.03
CA LEU A 48 -31.88 -1.16 -4.34
C LEU A 48 -32.90 0.00 -4.27
N GLY A 49 -34.05 -0.25 -3.64
CA GLY A 49 -35.07 0.77 -3.46
C GLY A 49 -34.59 1.93 -2.59
N LEU A 50 -33.82 1.64 -1.54
CA LEU A 50 -33.21 2.65 -0.68
C LEU A 50 -32.21 3.50 -1.45
N TYR A 51 -31.30 2.88 -2.22
CA TYR A 51 -30.33 3.61 -3.04
C TYR A 51 -31.03 4.56 -4.02
N ARG A 52 -32.03 4.08 -4.76
CA ARG A 52 -32.80 4.92 -5.70
C ARG A 52 -33.61 6.02 -5.02
N LYS A 53 -33.96 5.87 -3.73
CA LYS A 53 -34.60 6.94 -2.96
C LYS A 53 -33.59 8.04 -2.59
N ILE A 54 -32.34 7.66 -2.34
CA ILE A 54 -31.26 8.59 -1.93
C ILE A 54 -30.66 9.28 -3.15
N ALA A 55 -30.38 8.53 -4.21
CA ALA A 55 -29.83 9.01 -5.48
C ALA A 55 -30.77 8.64 -6.64
N PRO A 56 -31.89 9.37 -6.81
CA PRO A 56 -32.93 9.03 -7.79
C PRO A 56 -32.47 9.18 -9.24
N THR A 57 -31.45 10.00 -9.49
CA THR A 57 -30.89 10.22 -10.83
C THR A 57 -29.85 9.19 -11.21
N ASN A 58 -29.31 8.40 -10.29
CA ASN A 58 -28.15 7.55 -10.57
C ASN A 58 -28.50 6.30 -11.40
N LEU A 59 -29.73 5.76 -11.31
CA LEU A 59 -30.06 4.47 -11.92
C LEU A 59 -31.41 4.45 -12.62
N ASP A 60 -31.38 4.01 -13.87
CA ASP A 60 -32.56 3.63 -14.64
C ASP A 60 -32.73 2.11 -14.67
N TYR A 61 -33.98 1.65 -14.57
CA TYR A 61 -34.30 0.23 -14.71
C TYR A 61 -34.52 -0.11 -16.18
N ASP A 62 -33.74 -1.05 -16.70
CA ASP A 62 -33.86 -1.62 -18.03
C ASP A 62 -34.74 -2.88 -17.98
N PRO A 63 -35.99 -2.85 -18.48
CA PRO A 63 -36.90 -3.99 -18.43
C PRO A 63 -36.45 -5.16 -19.32
N ALA A 64 -35.74 -4.88 -20.41
CA ALA A 64 -35.27 -5.91 -21.35
C ALA A 64 -34.10 -6.69 -20.76
N GLY A 65 -33.12 -5.98 -20.19
CA GLY A 65 -31.98 -6.57 -19.48
C GLY A 65 -32.32 -7.11 -18.09
N ARG A 66 -33.47 -6.69 -17.51
CA ARG A 66 -33.85 -6.94 -16.11
C ARG A 66 -32.75 -6.50 -15.13
N CYS A 67 -32.13 -5.38 -15.42
CA CYS A 67 -31.02 -4.81 -14.65
C CYS A 67 -31.20 -3.29 -14.46
N TYR A 68 -30.40 -2.73 -13.58
CA TYR A 68 -30.27 -1.28 -13.40
C TYR A 68 -29.02 -0.79 -14.11
N ARG A 69 -29.12 0.33 -14.83
CA ARG A 69 -28.01 0.95 -15.55
C ARG A 69 -27.69 2.32 -14.96
N PRO A 70 -26.41 2.72 -14.88
CA PRO A 70 -26.05 4.08 -14.52
C PRO A 70 -26.56 5.06 -15.58
N THR A 71 -26.95 6.26 -15.15
CA THR A 71 -27.35 7.34 -16.06
C THR A 71 -26.17 8.27 -16.36
N GLU A 72 -26.34 9.20 -17.29
CA GLU A 72 -25.36 10.27 -17.54
C GLU A 72 -25.24 11.26 -16.37
N ALA A 73 -26.27 11.35 -15.51
CA ALA A 73 -26.31 12.21 -14.34
C ALA A 73 -25.87 11.49 -13.04
N PHE A 74 -25.14 10.39 -13.16
CA PHE A 74 -24.70 9.58 -12.02
C PHE A 74 -23.70 10.36 -11.16
N GLU A 75 -24.05 10.57 -9.88
CA GLU A 75 -23.17 11.19 -8.89
C GLU A 75 -22.95 10.21 -7.72
N PRO A 76 -21.73 9.66 -7.52
CA PRO A 76 -21.47 8.71 -6.45
C PRO A 76 -21.76 9.28 -5.05
N LEU A 77 -22.55 8.56 -4.26
CA LEU A 77 -22.81 8.83 -2.85
C LEU A 77 -21.60 8.50 -1.96
N HIS A 78 -20.78 7.53 -2.36
CA HIS A 78 -19.55 7.14 -1.68
C HIS A 78 -18.33 7.44 -2.56
N GLU A 79 -17.28 7.92 -1.93
CA GLU A 79 -16.00 8.17 -2.61
C GLU A 79 -15.38 6.85 -3.09
N PHE A 80 -14.93 6.83 -4.35
CA PHE A 80 -14.18 5.72 -4.90
C PHE A 80 -12.68 5.87 -4.62
N HIS A 81 -12.14 5.02 -3.76
CA HIS A 81 -10.70 4.94 -3.57
C HIS A 81 -10.05 4.09 -4.67
N ALA A 82 -9.22 4.70 -5.51
CA ALA A 82 -8.61 4.06 -6.68
C ALA A 82 -7.96 2.70 -6.36
N GLU A 83 -7.19 2.60 -5.26
CA GLU A 83 -6.54 1.35 -4.85
C GLU A 83 -7.55 0.21 -4.63
N ARG A 84 -8.68 0.51 -3.99
CA ARG A 84 -9.72 -0.47 -3.70
C ARG A 84 -10.45 -0.89 -4.98
N VAL A 85 -10.75 0.07 -5.85
CA VAL A 85 -11.42 -0.20 -7.14
C VAL A 85 -10.52 -1.04 -8.03
N LEU A 86 -9.26 -0.66 -8.21
CA LEU A 86 -8.31 -1.38 -9.04
C LEU A 86 -8.01 -2.78 -8.49
N ALA A 87 -7.89 -2.92 -7.15
CA ALA A 87 -7.79 -4.23 -6.52
C ALA A 87 -9.05 -5.09 -6.79
N TRP A 88 -10.24 -4.48 -6.75
CA TRP A 88 -11.49 -5.16 -7.06
C TRP A 88 -11.58 -5.62 -8.52
N LEU A 89 -11.16 -4.78 -9.47
CA LEU A 89 -11.11 -5.14 -10.89
C LEU A 89 -10.12 -6.28 -11.13
N LEU A 90 -8.94 -6.22 -10.49
CA LEU A 90 -7.88 -7.20 -10.66
C LEU A 90 -8.17 -8.55 -9.99
N GLN A 91 -8.70 -8.54 -8.77
CA GLN A 91 -8.78 -9.73 -7.90
C GLN A 91 -10.22 -10.13 -7.53
N GLY A 92 -11.22 -9.36 -7.94
CA GLY A 92 -12.55 -9.45 -7.36
C GLY A 92 -12.57 -8.87 -5.94
N PHE A 93 -13.58 -9.23 -5.13
CA PHE A 93 -13.66 -8.69 -3.77
C PHE A 93 -12.59 -9.33 -2.86
N GLY A 94 -11.64 -8.50 -2.41
CA GLY A 94 -10.48 -8.89 -1.60
C GLY A 94 -10.77 -9.10 -0.10
N ASP A 95 -11.95 -9.60 0.27
CA ASP A 95 -12.23 -10.00 1.67
C ASP A 95 -11.72 -11.41 2.00
N GLY A 96 -11.06 -12.07 1.04
CA GLY A 96 -10.46 -13.40 1.22
C GLY A 96 -11.47 -14.53 1.22
N LEU A 97 -12.76 -14.24 1.01
CA LEU A 97 -13.77 -15.24 0.77
C LEU A 97 -13.76 -15.52 -0.74
N GLU A 98 -13.30 -16.71 -1.12
CA GLU A 98 -13.44 -17.21 -2.49
C GLU A 98 -14.93 -17.44 -2.80
N LEU A 99 -15.66 -16.36 -3.09
CA LEU A 99 -17.07 -16.41 -3.44
C LEU A 99 -17.30 -16.93 -4.88
N GLY A 100 -16.23 -17.29 -5.59
CA GLY A 100 -16.29 -17.71 -7.00
C GLY A 100 -16.81 -16.63 -7.95
N LEU A 101 -16.88 -15.37 -7.50
CA LEU A 101 -17.30 -14.24 -8.31
C LEU A 101 -16.19 -13.93 -9.31
N GLY A 102 -16.46 -14.11 -10.60
CA GLY A 102 -15.53 -13.77 -11.67
C GLY A 102 -15.10 -12.30 -11.66
N GLN A 103 -13.98 -12.00 -12.32
CA GLN A 103 -13.52 -10.62 -12.50
C GLN A 103 -14.62 -9.76 -13.17
N ALA A 104 -14.75 -8.52 -12.71
CA ALA A 104 -15.75 -7.59 -13.23
C ALA A 104 -15.43 -7.11 -14.66
N ALA A 105 -14.14 -7.12 -15.03
CA ALA A 105 -13.63 -6.83 -16.36
C ALA A 105 -12.32 -7.61 -16.57
N PRO A 106 -11.91 -7.90 -17.82
CA PRO A 106 -10.60 -8.48 -18.10
C PRO A 106 -9.50 -7.60 -17.49
N CYS A 107 -8.81 -8.12 -16.49
CA CYS A 107 -7.79 -7.39 -15.76
C CYS A 107 -6.67 -8.34 -15.34
N GLU A 108 -5.45 -8.00 -15.73
CA GLU A 108 -4.26 -8.76 -15.39
C GLU A 108 -3.24 -7.85 -14.70
N GLY A 109 -2.42 -8.46 -13.86
CA GLY A 109 -1.37 -7.76 -13.14
C GLY A 109 -0.23 -8.72 -12.83
N PRO A 110 0.93 -8.19 -12.41
CA PRO A 110 2.14 -8.99 -12.22
C PRO A 110 2.04 -10.04 -11.10
N GLY A 111 0.94 -10.07 -10.36
CA GLY A 111 0.77 -10.90 -9.17
C GLY A 111 1.76 -10.54 -8.07
N ARG A 112 1.84 -11.40 -7.04
CA ARG A 112 2.86 -11.30 -5.98
C ARG A 112 3.90 -12.40 -6.18
N LEU A 113 5.12 -12.02 -6.57
CA LEU A 113 6.26 -12.93 -6.68
C LEU A 113 6.69 -13.52 -5.32
N ILE A 114 6.47 -12.78 -4.24
CA ILE A 114 6.98 -13.11 -2.91
C ILE A 114 5.80 -13.27 -1.95
N LYS A 115 5.72 -14.44 -1.32
CA LYS A 115 4.65 -14.82 -0.38
C LYS A 115 5.27 -15.08 1.00
N PRO A 116 5.07 -14.18 1.99
CA PRO A 116 5.52 -14.44 3.35
C PRO A 116 4.69 -15.55 4.01
N ASP A 117 5.29 -16.25 4.96
CA ASP A 117 4.59 -17.24 5.78
C ASP A 117 3.62 -16.53 6.73
N MET A 118 2.33 -16.86 6.65
CA MET A 118 1.29 -16.21 7.45
C MET A 118 1.36 -16.58 8.94
N GLY A 119 1.81 -17.79 9.27
CA GLY A 119 2.02 -18.22 10.66
C GLY A 119 3.17 -17.44 11.31
N LEU A 120 4.25 -17.23 10.56
CA LEU A 120 5.39 -16.43 10.98
C LEU A 120 5.01 -14.95 11.14
N LEU A 121 4.30 -14.39 10.17
CA LEU A 121 3.79 -13.01 10.24
C LEU A 121 2.87 -12.83 11.46
N ALA A 122 1.99 -13.79 11.74
CA ALA A 122 1.13 -13.76 12.92
C ALA A 122 1.95 -13.79 14.23
N THR A 123 3.01 -14.60 14.31
CA THR A 123 3.91 -14.62 15.47
C THR A 123 4.62 -13.28 15.65
N ILE A 124 5.12 -12.68 14.57
CA ILE A 124 5.82 -11.39 14.61
C ILE A 124 4.88 -10.26 15.06
N THR A 125 3.69 -10.19 14.47
CA THR A 125 2.72 -9.13 14.78
C THR A 125 2.16 -9.26 16.20
N ARG A 126 1.96 -10.49 16.70
CA ARG A 126 1.61 -10.72 18.12
C ARG A 126 2.71 -10.22 19.06
N ALA A 127 3.97 -10.54 18.78
CA ALA A 127 5.08 -10.08 19.62
C ALA A 127 5.23 -8.55 19.58
N MET A 128 5.07 -7.93 18.40
CA MET A 128 5.06 -6.48 18.23
C MET A 128 3.92 -5.84 19.06
N ARG A 129 2.70 -6.38 18.98
CA ARG A 129 1.56 -5.87 19.76
C ARG A 129 1.74 -6.06 21.27
N ALA A 130 2.35 -7.17 21.67
CA ALA A 130 2.64 -7.48 23.07
C ALA A 130 3.90 -6.78 23.60
N LYS A 131 4.63 -6.03 22.77
CA LYS A 131 5.94 -5.43 23.07
C LYS A 131 6.92 -6.47 23.66
N ARG A 132 7.05 -7.61 22.99
CA ARG A 132 7.95 -8.70 23.40
C ARG A 132 9.05 -8.92 22.37
N ALA A 133 10.22 -9.35 22.86
CA ALA A 133 11.31 -9.80 22.01
C ALA A 133 10.99 -11.14 21.35
N LEU A 134 11.60 -11.34 20.19
CA LEU A 134 11.58 -12.57 19.43
C LEU A 134 13.01 -13.08 19.27
N GLU A 135 13.14 -14.39 19.34
CA GLU A 135 14.30 -15.05 18.81
C GLU A 135 13.96 -15.57 17.41
N VAL A 136 14.80 -15.23 16.45
CA VAL A 136 14.60 -15.57 15.04
C VAL A 136 15.80 -16.30 14.48
N SER A 137 15.53 -17.28 13.61
CA SER A 137 16.53 -17.87 12.72
C SER A 137 16.47 -17.13 11.38
N TYR A 138 17.45 -16.29 11.10
CA TYR A 138 17.47 -15.40 9.93
C TYR A 138 18.53 -15.83 8.92
N LEU A 139 18.11 -15.93 7.65
CA LEU A 139 18.98 -16.24 6.52
C LEU A 139 19.50 -14.96 5.86
N SER A 140 20.69 -14.53 6.25
CA SER A 140 21.37 -13.36 5.66
C SER A 140 21.98 -13.70 4.31
N LEU A 141 22.03 -12.72 3.39
CA LEU A 141 22.76 -12.86 2.12
C LEU A 141 24.28 -12.94 2.32
N SER A 142 24.81 -12.23 3.32
CA SER A 142 26.26 -12.12 3.53
C SER A 142 26.82 -13.17 4.48
N SER A 143 26.02 -13.64 5.44
CA SER A 143 26.49 -14.47 6.55
C SER A 143 25.72 -15.78 6.70
N GLY A 144 24.79 -16.10 5.79
CA GLY A 144 23.97 -17.30 5.86
C GLY A 144 23.03 -17.33 7.08
N LEU A 145 22.69 -18.53 7.53
CA LEU A 145 21.73 -18.77 8.61
C LEU A 145 22.35 -18.38 9.97
N SER A 146 21.60 -17.60 10.76
CA SER A 146 22.05 -17.19 12.08
C SER A 146 20.90 -16.91 13.03
N ARG A 147 21.14 -17.08 14.33
CA ARG A 147 20.18 -16.74 15.39
C ARG A 147 20.31 -15.25 15.74
N ARG A 148 19.18 -14.58 15.92
CA ARG A 148 19.10 -13.17 16.33
C ARG A 148 18.02 -13.02 17.38
N GLU A 149 18.24 -12.12 18.32
CA GLU A 149 17.21 -11.68 19.25
C GLU A 149 16.81 -10.25 18.86
N ILE A 150 15.54 -10.08 18.51
CA ILE A 150 15.04 -8.84 17.93
C ILE A 150 13.77 -8.39 18.65
N VAL A 151 13.59 -7.07 18.79
CA VAL A 151 12.33 -6.48 19.25
C VAL A 151 11.60 -5.90 18.03
N PRO A 152 10.56 -6.57 17.49
CA PRO A 152 9.84 -6.08 16.32
C PRO A 152 9.03 -4.83 16.67
N VAL A 153 9.15 -3.78 15.85
CA VAL A 153 8.53 -2.47 16.14
C VAL A 153 7.63 -1.94 15.02
N ALA A 154 7.88 -2.34 13.76
CA ALA A 154 7.03 -1.96 12.64
C ALA A 154 7.09 -2.97 11.49
N LEU A 155 6.04 -2.99 10.67
CA LEU A 155 6.08 -3.63 9.35
C LEU A 155 6.33 -2.56 8.28
N ALA A 156 7.07 -2.94 7.24
CA ALA A 156 7.31 -2.09 6.09
C ALA A 156 7.13 -2.88 4.79
N ASP A 157 6.34 -2.32 3.87
CA ASP A 157 6.23 -2.80 2.50
C ASP A 157 7.06 -1.89 1.59
N ASN A 158 8.05 -2.46 0.91
CA ASN A 158 8.85 -1.73 -0.07
C ASN A 158 8.36 -1.88 -1.51
N GLY A 159 7.18 -2.46 -1.73
CA GLY A 159 6.59 -2.75 -3.05
C GLY A 159 7.03 -4.07 -3.67
N LEU A 160 8.10 -4.69 -3.16
CA LEU A 160 8.61 -5.98 -3.64
C LEU A 160 8.60 -7.05 -2.54
N ARG A 161 8.92 -6.66 -1.31
CA ARG A 161 9.10 -7.52 -0.15
C ARG A 161 8.60 -6.81 1.10
N TRP A 162 8.01 -7.61 1.98
CA TRP A 162 7.70 -7.18 3.34
C TRP A 162 8.91 -7.35 4.24
N HIS A 163 9.10 -6.37 5.11
CA HIS A 163 10.11 -6.35 6.15
C HIS A 163 9.45 -6.15 7.50
N VAL A 164 10.09 -6.70 8.53
CA VAL A 164 9.89 -6.24 9.91
C VAL A 164 11.08 -5.36 10.28
N ARG A 165 10.80 -4.14 10.70
CA ARG A 165 11.78 -3.28 11.35
C ARG A 165 11.83 -3.64 12.83
N ALA A 166 13.03 -3.88 13.34
CA ALA A 166 13.23 -4.37 14.69
C ALA A 166 14.52 -3.84 15.30
N TYR A 167 14.54 -3.68 16.62
CA TYR A 167 15.79 -3.48 17.36
C TYR A 167 16.53 -4.82 17.45
N ASP A 168 17.73 -4.92 16.87
CA ASP A 168 18.59 -6.10 16.94
C ASP A 168 19.45 -6.00 18.20
N ARG A 169 19.15 -6.79 19.23
CA ARG A 169 19.89 -6.78 20.51
C ARG A 169 21.35 -7.16 20.35
N GLY A 170 21.69 -7.99 19.35
CA GLY A 170 23.07 -8.38 19.08
C GLY A 170 23.90 -7.29 18.42
N ARG A 171 23.25 -6.28 17.81
CA ARG A 171 23.90 -5.14 17.14
C ARG A 171 23.59 -3.80 17.77
N GLU A 172 22.73 -3.79 18.78
CA GLU A 172 22.25 -2.64 19.52
C GLU A 172 21.70 -1.50 18.65
N ARG A 173 21.02 -1.85 17.55
CA ARG A 173 20.46 -0.87 16.61
C ARG A 173 19.20 -1.37 15.94
N PHE A 174 18.42 -0.44 15.38
CA PHE A 174 17.29 -0.77 14.52
C PHE A 174 17.78 -1.30 13.17
N SER A 175 17.11 -2.32 12.64
CA SER A 175 17.46 -2.95 11.37
C SER A 175 16.22 -3.57 10.72
N ASP A 176 16.26 -3.69 9.39
CA ASP A 176 15.17 -4.26 8.60
C ASP A 176 15.45 -5.74 8.30
N PHE A 177 14.48 -6.59 8.59
CA PHE A 177 14.53 -8.03 8.37
C PHE A 177 13.46 -8.45 7.35
N VAL A 178 13.88 -9.04 6.23
CA VAL A 178 12.95 -9.52 5.19
C VAL A 178 12.15 -10.69 5.74
N LEU A 179 10.82 -10.62 5.70
CA LEU A 179 9.95 -11.66 6.29
C LEU A 179 10.22 -13.06 5.73
N THR A 180 10.43 -13.18 4.41
CA THR A 180 10.68 -14.48 3.76
C THR A 180 12.05 -15.08 4.05
N ARG A 181 12.93 -14.35 4.74
CA ARG A 181 14.25 -14.86 5.18
C ARG A 181 14.25 -15.28 6.65
N ILE A 182 13.16 -15.08 7.36
CA ILE A 182 12.99 -15.58 8.72
C ILE A 182 12.47 -17.01 8.62
N ALA A 183 13.33 -17.98 8.93
CA ALA A 183 13.00 -19.40 8.85
C ALA A 183 12.16 -19.87 10.05
N LYS A 184 12.41 -19.30 11.24
CA LYS A 184 11.70 -19.58 12.49
C LYS A 184 11.67 -18.33 13.36
N ALA A 185 10.60 -18.18 14.14
CA ALA A 185 10.45 -17.13 15.14
C ALA A 185 9.76 -17.71 16.39
N GLY A 186 10.31 -17.40 17.57
CA GLY A 186 9.74 -17.76 18.87
C GLY A 186 9.77 -16.56 19.81
N MET A 187 8.75 -16.41 20.67
CA MET A 187 8.77 -15.36 21.68
C MET A 187 9.79 -15.67 22.76
N VAL A 188 10.46 -14.64 23.24
CA VAL A 188 11.41 -14.71 24.36
C VAL A 188 10.75 -14.05 25.59
N GLU A 189 11.00 -14.62 26.76
CA GLU A 189 10.61 -13.98 28.02
C GLU A 189 11.59 -12.86 28.38
N GLY A 190 11.06 -11.80 28.98
CA GLY A 190 11.86 -10.65 29.38
C GLY A 190 11.15 -9.34 29.13
N THR A 191 11.73 -8.28 29.68
CA THR A 191 11.27 -6.91 29.44
C THR A 191 11.93 -6.34 28.20
N VAL A 192 11.21 -5.46 27.53
CA VAL A 192 11.71 -4.63 26.43
C VAL A 192 11.96 -3.24 26.99
N ALA A 193 13.16 -2.71 26.80
CA ALA A 193 13.52 -1.37 27.27
C ALA A 193 13.01 -0.30 26.27
N ASP A 194 12.80 0.92 26.75
CA ASP A 194 12.28 2.02 25.93
C ASP A 194 13.17 2.34 24.71
N ARG A 195 14.50 2.16 24.85
CA ARG A 195 15.48 2.33 23.75
C ARG A 195 15.29 1.34 22.59
N GLU A 196 14.57 0.25 22.82
CA GLU A 196 14.31 -0.81 21.83
C GLU A 196 12.96 -0.63 21.13
N LEU A 197 12.17 0.36 21.53
CA LEU A 197 10.84 0.65 21.00
C LEU A 197 10.89 1.67 19.86
N LEU A 198 9.84 1.67 19.04
CA LEU A 198 9.73 2.52 17.85
C LEU A 198 10.04 4.02 18.07
N PRO A 199 9.66 4.68 19.19
CA PRO A 199 10.01 6.08 19.41
C PRO A 199 11.51 6.37 19.52
N ALA A 200 12.32 5.38 19.88
CA ALA A 200 13.78 5.50 19.96
C ALA A 200 14.47 5.31 18.60
N ASP A 201 13.73 4.92 17.56
CA ASP A 201 14.25 4.74 16.21
C ASP A 201 14.26 6.08 15.46
N GLU A 202 15.40 6.77 15.47
CA GLU A 202 15.54 8.09 14.84
C GLU A 202 15.24 8.06 13.33
N GLN A 203 15.66 7.01 12.64
CA GLN A 203 15.39 6.85 11.20
C GLN A 203 13.89 6.65 10.94
N TRP A 204 13.16 6.04 11.88
CA TRP A 204 11.71 5.95 11.78
C TRP A 204 11.02 7.25 12.21
N ALA A 205 11.48 7.92 13.25
CA ALA A 205 10.87 9.17 13.72
C ALA A 205 10.98 10.28 12.68
N ARG A 206 12.10 10.34 11.94
CA ARG A 206 12.37 11.34 10.91
C ARG A 206 11.54 11.12 9.64
N ILE A 207 10.80 12.15 9.25
CA ILE A 207 10.18 12.28 7.93
C ILE A 207 11.10 13.09 7.02
N VAL A 208 11.25 12.64 5.78
CA VAL A 208 12.04 13.25 4.72
C VAL A 208 11.09 13.65 3.59
N ASP A 209 11.20 14.89 3.15
CA ASP A 209 10.46 15.45 2.02
C ASP A 209 11.30 15.26 0.74
N LEU A 210 10.81 14.41 -0.17
CA LEU A 210 11.45 14.07 -1.43
C LEU A 210 10.79 14.85 -2.56
N GLU A 211 11.54 15.75 -3.19
CA GLU A 211 11.10 16.53 -4.35
C GLU A 211 11.37 15.75 -5.62
N LEU A 212 10.34 15.25 -6.29
CA LEU A 212 10.47 14.50 -7.53
C LEU A 212 10.12 15.38 -8.73
N ALA A 213 10.90 15.30 -9.79
CA ALA A 213 10.65 16.01 -11.04
C ALA A 213 10.87 15.08 -12.25
N PRO A 214 10.30 15.40 -13.42
CA PRO A 214 10.59 14.67 -14.66
C PRO A 214 12.09 14.70 -14.97
N HIS A 215 12.64 13.54 -15.35
CA HIS A 215 14.06 13.43 -15.69
C HIS A 215 14.41 14.37 -16.87
N PRO A 216 15.49 15.18 -16.79
CA PRO A 216 15.79 16.19 -17.80
C PRO A 216 16.09 15.60 -19.18
N GLY A 217 16.53 14.35 -19.24
CA GLY A 217 16.72 13.59 -20.49
C GLY A 217 15.43 13.17 -21.21
N ILE A 218 14.24 13.42 -20.64
CA ILE A 218 12.95 13.10 -21.27
C ILE A 218 12.52 14.25 -22.19
N ALA A 219 12.29 13.94 -23.46
CA ALA A 219 11.87 14.93 -24.46
C ALA A 219 10.48 15.53 -24.21
N GLN A 220 9.59 14.80 -23.52
CA GLN A 220 8.21 15.21 -23.25
C GLN A 220 7.89 15.14 -21.74
N PRO A 221 8.41 16.08 -20.92
CA PRO A 221 8.25 16.06 -19.46
C PRO A 221 6.78 16.16 -19.03
N LYS A 222 5.92 16.83 -19.82
CA LYS A 222 4.48 16.95 -19.54
C LYS A 222 3.74 15.61 -19.48
N ALA A 223 4.23 14.59 -20.20
CA ALA A 223 3.66 13.23 -20.09
C ALA A 223 3.92 12.65 -18.70
N ILE A 224 5.14 12.81 -18.19
CA ILE A 224 5.51 12.40 -16.84
C ILE A 224 4.72 13.21 -15.80
N GLU A 225 4.58 14.53 -16.00
CA GLU A 225 3.75 15.36 -15.11
C GLU A 225 2.30 14.86 -15.04
N ALA A 226 1.71 14.46 -16.16
CA ALA A 226 0.36 13.91 -16.21
C ALA A 226 0.25 12.54 -15.52
N ASP A 227 1.21 11.64 -15.75
CA ASP A 227 1.23 10.28 -15.15
C ASP A 227 1.25 10.33 -13.62
N TYR A 228 2.00 11.29 -13.06
CA TYR A 228 2.19 11.42 -11.61
C TYR A 228 1.33 12.52 -10.97
N GLY A 229 0.48 13.21 -11.74
CA GLY A 229 -0.36 14.30 -11.25
C GLY A 229 0.44 15.46 -10.63
N MET A 230 1.58 15.79 -11.24
CA MET A 230 2.48 16.83 -10.74
C MET A 230 1.85 18.23 -10.82
N GLN A 231 2.29 19.10 -9.92
CA GLN A 231 1.97 20.52 -9.96
C GLN A 231 3.27 21.30 -10.18
N ASP A 232 3.28 22.19 -11.18
CA ASP A 232 4.46 23.00 -11.54
C ASP A 232 5.75 22.18 -11.75
N GLY A 233 5.62 21.02 -12.41
CA GLY A 233 6.75 20.13 -12.73
C GLY A 233 7.34 19.37 -11.55
N MET A 234 6.62 19.30 -10.42
CA MET A 234 7.10 18.64 -9.21
C MET A 234 6.01 17.83 -8.50
N LEU A 235 6.44 16.71 -7.89
CA LEU A 235 5.65 15.93 -6.94
C LEU A 235 6.42 15.83 -5.62
N MET A 236 5.73 16.19 -4.53
CA MET A 236 6.28 16.09 -3.19
C MET A 236 5.84 14.78 -2.53
N ILE A 237 6.81 13.95 -2.13
CA ILE A 237 6.57 12.71 -1.40
C ILE A 237 7.18 12.78 -0.01
N LYS A 238 6.38 12.48 1.03
CA LYS A 238 6.87 12.34 2.40
C LYS A 238 7.15 10.88 2.71
N ALA A 239 8.37 10.58 3.19
CA ALA A 239 8.76 9.23 3.57
C ALA A 239 9.50 9.21 4.91
N ARG A 240 9.36 8.13 5.67
CA ARG A 240 10.23 7.84 6.83
C ARG A 240 11.68 7.72 6.33
N ALA A 241 12.67 8.25 7.05
CA ALA A 241 14.09 8.09 6.65
C ALA A 241 14.49 6.60 6.53
N ALA A 242 13.96 5.75 7.41
CA ALA A 242 14.08 4.29 7.33
C ALA A 242 13.60 3.70 5.98
N LEU A 243 12.69 4.37 5.28
CA LEU A 243 12.05 3.88 4.06
C LEU A 243 12.40 4.68 2.79
N ALA A 244 13.04 5.84 2.90
CA ALA A 244 13.27 6.74 1.77
C ALA A 244 13.99 6.08 0.58
N GLY A 245 15.09 5.35 0.82
CA GLY A 245 15.80 4.68 -0.28
C GLY A 245 15.01 3.52 -0.89
N TYR A 246 14.11 2.88 -0.14
CA TYR A 246 13.18 1.90 -0.70
C TYR A 246 12.16 2.56 -1.64
N VAL A 247 11.62 3.72 -1.26
CA VAL A 247 10.71 4.50 -2.10
C VAL A 247 11.41 4.91 -3.40
N LEU A 248 12.61 5.48 -3.31
CA LEU A 248 13.40 5.90 -4.47
C LEU A 248 13.70 4.73 -5.41
N ARG A 249 14.05 3.57 -4.85
CA ARG A 249 14.29 2.37 -5.65
C ARG A 249 13.03 1.80 -6.29
N ARG A 250 11.90 1.81 -5.58
CA ARG A 250 10.62 1.25 -6.07
C ARG A 250 10.15 1.96 -7.34
N TRP A 251 10.34 3.26 -7.40
CA TRP A 251 9.92 4.10 -8.53
C TRP A 251 11.06 4.40 -9.51
N SER A 252 12.19 3.69 -9.38
CA SER A 252 13.38 3.90 -10.22
C SER A 252 13.76 5.37 -10.36
N ILE A 253 13.84 6.08 -9.23
CA ILE A 253 14.14 7.52 -9.22
C ILE A 253 15.66 7.70 -9.30
N ASP A 254 16.12 8.47 -10.29
CA ASP A 254 17.52 8.88 -10.36
C ASP A 254 17.86 9.78 -9.17
N SER A 255 18.72 9.27 -8.28
CA SER A 255 19.19 9.98 -7.08
C SER A 255 20.63 10.48 -7.23
N THR A 256 21.17 10.52 -8.44
CA THR A 256 22.45 11.18 -8.77
C THR A 256 22.27 12.70 -8.78
N ALA A 257 23.32 13.41 -8.38
CA ALA A 257 23.31 14.88 -8.38
C ALA A 257 23.31 15.48 -9.80
N ASP A 258 23.74 14.71 -10.80
CA ASP A 258 23.93 15.11 -12.19
C ASP A 258 22.93 14.49 -13.19
N HIS A 259 21.93 13.74 -12.71
CA HIS A 259 20.86 13.11 -13.52
C HIS A 259 21.41 12.20 -14.61
N ARG A 260 22.45 11.43 -14.26
CA ARG A 260 23.23 10.65 -15.22
C ARG A 260 22.65 9.26 -15.49
N LEU A 261 21.65 8.82 -14.75
CA LEU A 261 21.02 7.53 -15.02
C LEU A 261 20.15 7.63 -16.28
N ASP A 262 19.96 6.49 -16.93
CA ASP A 262 19.23 6.44 -18.19
C ASP A 262 17.76 6.88 -17.99
N PRO A 263 17.30 7.97 -18.64
CA PRO A 263 15.94 8.47 -18.52
C PRO A 263 14.87 7.45 -18.93
N THR A 264 15.19 6.49 -19.80
CA THR A 264 14.23 5.47 -20.23
C THR A 264 13.85 4.52 -19.09
N SER A 265 14.80 4.27 -18.18
CA SER A 265 14.60 3.43 -16.99
C SER A 265 14.30 4.25 -15.73
N HIS A 266 14.65 5.55 -15.73
CA HIS A 266 14.48 6.48 -14.62
C HIS A 266 13.78 7.75 -15.13
N GLN A 267 12.46 7.70 -15.26
CA GLN A 267 11.66 8.82 -15.77
C GLN A 267 11.57 10.00 -14.78
N LEU A 268 11.95 9.76 -13.52
CA LEU A 268 11.94 10.73 -12.43
C LEU A 268 13.36 10.90 -11.89
N TRP A 269 13.66 12.09 -11.38
CA TRP A 269 14.86 12.36 -10.60
C TRP A 269 14.53 13.07 -9.28
N LEU A 270 15.43 12.91 -8.30
CA LEU A 270 15.33 13.54 -6.99
C LEU A 270 15.95 14.95 -7.03
N ARG A 271 15.10 15.97 -6.97
CA ARG A 271 15.49 17.38 -7.04
C ARG A 271 16.33 17.86 -5.88
N ASN A 272 16.14 17.25 -4.72
CA ASN A 272 16.80 17.63 -3.48
C ASN A 272 17.60 16.46 -2.84
N PRO A 273 18.68 15.94 -3.45
CA PRO A 273 19.47 14.82 -2.91
C PRO A 273 19.98 15.02 -1.48
N GLN A 274 20.17 16.28 -1.05
CA GLN A 274 20.50 16.66 0.32
C GLN A 274 19.49 16.18 1.36
N ALA A 275 18.23 15.94 0.97
CA ALA A 275 17.21 15.36 1.84
C ALA A 275 17.63 13.97 2.38
N LEU A 276 18.54 13.29 1.68
CA LEU A 276 19.08 11.98 2.05
C LEU A 276 20.26 12.03 3.02
N TYR A 277 20.73 13.20 3.45
CA TYR A 277 21.80 13.28 4.44
C TYR A 277 21.39 12.65 5.77
N GLY A 278 22.21 11.73 6.28
CA GLY A 278 21.92 10.95 7.49
C GLY A 278 20.78 9.93 7.34
N VAL A 279 20.32 9.65 6.12
CA VAL A 279 19.32 8.62 5.84
C VAL A 279 20.03 7.31 5.51
N GLU A 280 19.95 6.33 6.42
CA GLU A 280 20.65 5.06 6.24
C GLU A 280 20.15 4.27 5.02
N SER A 281 18.84 4.32 4.78
CA SER A 281 18.20 3.62 3.66
C SER A 281 18.61 4.16 2.29
N ALA A 282 19.15 5.38 2.21
CA ALA A 282 19.57 6.04 0.96
C ALA A 282 20.58 5.21 0.16
N ALA A 283 21.36 4.34 0.82
CA ALA A 283 22.26 3.39 0.16
C ALA A 283 21.53 2.42 -0.81
N LEU A 284 20.21 2.32 -0.74
CA LEU A 284 19.38 1.53 -1.65
C LEU A 284 18.88 2.31 -2.86
N ALA A 285 18.97 3.64 -2.84
CA ALA A 285 18.45 4.51 -3.88
C ALA A 285 19.31 4.42 -5.15
N PRO A 286 18.70 4.38 -6.35
CA PRO A 286 19.44 4.32 -7.61
C PRO A 286 20.39 5.51 -7.76
N GLY A 287 21.67 5.23 -8.00
CA GLY A 287 22.67 6.26 -8.27
C GLY A 287 23.12 7.09 -7.06
N TYR A 288 22.57 6.84 -5.86
CA TYR A 288 23.05 7.50 -4.65
C TYR A 288 24.47 7.05 -4.31
N ALA A 289 25.44 7.93 -4.55
CA ALA A 289 26.79 7.78 -4.03
C ALA A 289 26.78 8.26 -2.58
N LYS A 290 27.19 7.41 -1.62
CA LYS A 290 27.50 7.90 -0.27
C LYS A 290 28.55 8.99 -0.43
N THR A 291 28.16 10.25 -0.24
CA THR A 291 29.12 11.34 -0.20
C THR A 291 30.05 11.02 0.96
N ALA A 292 31.32 10.70 0.66
CA ALA A 292 32.35 10.58 1.67
C ALA A 292 32.57 11.97 2.25
N ALA A 293 31.80 12.33 3.27
CA ALA A 293 31.98 13.55 4.03
C ALA A 293 31.80 13.24 5.51
N ALA A 294 32.93 13.31 6.22
CA ALA A 294 33.14 13.26 7.67
C ALA A 294 32.87 11.93 8.39
N ILE A 295 33.75 10.95 8.14
CA ILE A 295 34.37 10.23 9.26
C ILE A 295 35.69 10.96 9.50
N ASP A 296 35.65 11.98 10.34
CA ASP A 296 36.83 12.47 11.06
C ASP A 296 36.33 12.92 12.44
N VAL A 297 36.93 12.26 13.45
CA VAL A 297 36.74 12.32 14.91
C VAL A 297 35.60 11.48 15.49
#